data_AF-A0A8W8LFX8-F1
#
_entry.id   AF-A0A8W8LFX8-F1
#
_cell.length_a   1.000
_cell.length_b   1.000
_cell.length_c   1.000
_cell.angle_alpha   90.00
_cell.angle_beta   90.00
_cell.angle_gamma   90.00
#
_symmetry.space_group_name_H-M   'P 1'
#
loop_
_entity.id
_entity.type
_entity.pdbx_description
1 polymer ?
#
loop_
_entity_poly.entity_id
_entity_poly.type
_entity_poly.pdbx_seq_one_letter_code
_entity_poly.pdbx_strand_id
1 'polypeptide(L)'
;MGACKGCSQFFLVLVNIIFSLIGIALLVVGCIVRWGNEFMNNLLQDSYSKLTKALQDAGVDSNLNDFNIADFVGDATLAFIILGAFFFVLGILGCVGACCQVKCMLVIYVIFLVILLLVEVTFIILIFAVRSEVDSWIKKPFKTAIQKEYKGINATDSISIAINFVSVEFKCCGVENSGDFNSSTLWRHETNVANPVIPAICCKNKTESEISDCVQNPDDNNSYKNQGCYEAIESWLTDNQNVMIGVGAAVLAVELLLMIFSLIVCKTNRKKDDYDEY
;
A
#
# COMPACT_ATOMS: atom_id res chain seq x y z
N MET A 1 -35.59 26.31 -5.68
CA MET A 1 -34.91 25.44 -4.69
C MET A 1 -34.64 24.02 -5.17
N GLY A 2 -35.40 23.45 -6.12
CA GLY A 2 -35.21 22.05 -6.58
C GLY A 2 -33.93 21.74 -7.36
N ALA A 3 -33.43 22.67 -8.19
CA ALA A 3 -32.24 22.42 -9.03
C ALA A 3 -30.94 22.23 -8.23
N CYS A 4 -30.76 22.96 -7.13
CA CYS A 4 -29.60 22.83 -6.24
C CYS A 4 -29.60 21.48 -5.50
N LYS A 5 -30.77 21.02 -5.03
CA LYS A 5 -30.91 19.69 -4.40
C LYS A 5 -30.54 18.56 -5.37
N GLY A 6 -31.09 18.60 -6.59
CA GLY A 6 -30.83 17.58 -7.60
C GLY A 6 -29.35 17.49 -8.00
N CYS A 7 -28.69 18.64 -8.18
CA CYS A 7 -27.26 18.69 -8.48
C CYS A 7 -26.40 18.12 -7.33
N SER A 8 -26.67 18.51 -6.08
CA SER A 8 -25.96 17.98 -4.92
C SER A 8 -26.16 16.47 -4.75
N GLN A 9 -27.38 15.96 -4.96
CA GLN A 9 -27.64 14.51 -4.89
C GLN A 9 -26.91 13.76 -6.00
N PHE A 10 -26.96 14.25 -7.24
CA PHE A 10 -26.27 13.61 -8.37
C PHE A 10 -24.76 13.51 -8.12
N PHE A 11 -24.15 14.62 -7.68
CA PHE A 11 -22.72 14.64 -7.36
C PHE A 11 -22.36 13.65 -6.24
N LEU A 12 -23.12 13.65 -5.13
CA LEU A 12 -22.89 12.73 -4.02
C LEU A 12 -22.96 11.28 -4.47
N VAL A 13 -23.97 10.93 -5.27
CA VAL A 13 -24.14 9.56 -5.78
C VAL A 13 -22.99 9.19 -6.70
N LEU A 14 -22.58 10.08 -7.61
CA LEU A 14 -21.49 9.82 -8.55
C LEU A 14 -20.17 9.51 -7.82
N VAL A 15 -19.76 10.37 -6.88
CA VAL A 15 -18.50 10.18 -6.15
C VAL A 15 -18.54 8.94 -5.27
N ASN A 16 -19.66 8.67 -4.60
CA ASN A 16 -19.78 7.49 -3.75
C ASN A 16 -19.87 6.18 -4.55
N ILE A 17 -20.39 6.19 -5.78
CA ILE A 17 -20.27 5.05 -6.70
C ILE A 17 -18.80 4.78 -7.00
N ILE A 18 -18.00 5.82 -7.28
CA ILE A 18 -16.56 5.67 -7.50
C ILE A 18 -15.88 5.06 -6.28
N PHE A 19 -16.19 5.53 -5.06
CA PHE A 19 -15.68 4.93 -3.82
C PHE A 19 -16.09 3.48 -3.64
N SER A 20 -17.34 3.13 -3.94
CA SER A 20 -17.80 1.74 -3.91
C SER A 20 -17.06 0.86 -4.92
N LEU A 21 -16.82 1.35 -6.15
CA LEU A 21 -16.08 0.61 -7.17
C LEU A 21 -14.63 0.39 -6.77
N ILE A 22 -13.97 1.42 -6.21
CA ILE A 22 -12.62 1.30 -5.66
C ILE A 22 -12.62 0.28 -4.51
N GLY A 23 -13.58 0.36 -3.59
CA GLY A 23 -13.71 -0.59 -2.49
C GLY A 23 -13.88 -2.03 -2.95
N ILE A 24 -14.75 -2.28 -3.93
CA ILE A 24 -14.94 -3.62 -4.53
C ILE A 24 -13.65 -4.09 -5.21
N ALA A 25 -12.96 -3.23 -5.96
CA ALA A 25 -11.70 -3.61 -6.61
C ALA A 25 -10.64 -4.03 -5.57
N LEU A 26 -10.47 -3.26 -4.49
CA LEU A 26 -9.55 -3.59 -3.41
C LEU A 26 -9.94 -4.88 -2.68
N LEU A 27 -11.23 -5.10 -2.44
CA LEU A 27 -11.74 -6.35 -1.86
C LEU A 27 -11.45 -7.54 -2.78
N VAL A 28 -11.72 -7.41 -4.08
CA VAL A 28 -11.47 -8.49 -5.05
C VAL A 28 -9.99 -8.80 -5.14
N VAL A 29 -9.14 -7.78 -5.26
CA VAL A 29 -7.68 -7.96 -5.24
C VAL A 29 -7.26 -8.62 -3.94
N GLY A 30 -7.73 -8.14 -2.78
CA GLY A 30 -7.41 -8.75 -1.50
C GLY A 30 -7.85 -10.21 -1.42
N CYS A 31 -9.10 -10.53 -1.76
CA CYS A 31 -9.60 -11.91 -1.77
C CYS A 31 -8.81 -12.81 -2.75
N ILE A 32 -8.45 -12.32 -3.93
CA ILE A 32 -7.63 -13.06 -4.89
C ILE A 32 -6.23 -13.28 -4.33
N VAL A 33 -5.61 -12.29 -3.70
CA VAL A 33 -4.27 -12.49 -3.15
C VAL A 33 -4.33 -13.46 -1.96
N ARG A 34 -5.37 -13.41 -1.11
CA ARG A 34 -5.52 -14.30 0.07
C ARG A 34 -5.89 -15.73 -0.29
N TRP A 35 -6.87 -15.90 -1.16
CA TRP A 35 -7.52 -17.19 -1.45
C TRP A 35 -7.33 -17.64 -2.89
N GLY A 36 -6.74 -16.80 -3.75
CA GLY A 36 -6.52 -17.11 -5.16
C GLY A 36 -5.61 -18.30 -5.36
N ASN A 37 -4.66 -18.58 -4.46
CA ASN A 37 -3.90 -19.84 -4.52
C ASN A 37 -4.82 -21.06 -4.31
N GLU A 38 -5.76 -21.05 -3.37
CA GLU A 38 -6.71 -22.15 -3.18
C GLU A 38 -7.72 -22.24 -4.34
N PHE A 39 -8.22 -21.11 -4.84
CA PHE A 39 -9.13 -21.06 -5.99
C PHE A 39 -8.47 -21.52 -7.30
N MET A 40 -7.23 -21.08 -7.56
CA MET A 40 -6.42 -21.50 -8.70
C MET A 40 -6.02 -22.97 -8.60
N ASN A 41 -5.68 -23.45 -7.39
CA ASN A 41 -5.40 -24.86 -7.16
C ASN A 41 -6.64 -25.71 -7.46
N ASN A 42 -7.84 -25.28 -7.08
CA ASN A 42 -9.08 -26.01 -7.37
C ASN A 42 -9.49 -25.96 -8.86
N LEU A 43 -9.17 -24.87 -9.60
CA LEU A 43 -9.44 -24.77 -11.05
C LEU A 43 -8.39 -25.46 -11.93
N LEU A 44 -7.14 -25.53 -11.49
CA LEU A 44 -6.02 -26.09 -12.25
C LEU A 44 -5.49 -27.41 -11.72
N GLN A 45 -6.06 -27.98 -10.64
CA GLN A 45 -5.62 -29.25 -10.04
C GLN A 45 -5.52 -30.39 -11.06
N ASP A 46 -6.50 -30.44 -11.96
CA ASP A 46 -6.62 -31.52 -12.95
C ASP A 46 -5.61 -31.39 -14.11
N SER A 47 -5.08 -30.17 -14.34
CA SER A 47 -4.06 -29.89 -15.35
C SER A 47 -2.64 -29.89 -14.75
N TYR A 48 -2.48 -29.39 -13.52
CA TYR A 48 -1.19 -29.28 -12.83
C TYR A 48 -0.65 -30.67 -12.44
N SER A 49 -1.52 -31.58 -11.99
CA SER A 49 -1.15 -32.97 -11.65
C SER A 49 -0.65 -33.79 -12.84
N LYS A 50 -1.19 -33.55 -14.04
CA LYS A 50 -0.73 -34.18 -15.29
C LYS A 50 0.63 -33.64 -15.72
N LEU A 51 0.84 -32.33 -15.55
CA LEU A 51 2.10 -31.66 -15.88
C LEU A 51 3.23 -32.05 -14.92
N THR A 52 2.98 -32.08 -13.61
CA THR A 52 4.00 -32.49 -12.60
C THR A 52 4.41 -33.94 -12.79
N LYS A 53 3.48 -34.82 -13.13
CA LYS A 53 3.80 -36.21 -13.44
C LYS A 53 4.68 -36.34 -14.69
N ALA A 54 4.39 -35.58 -15.75
CA ALA A 54 5.22 -35.53 -16.95
C ALA A 54 6.60 -34.90 -16.72
N LEU A 55 6.71 -33.92 -15.81
CA LEU A 55 7.97 -33.28 -15.43
C LEU A 55 8.83 -34.18 -14.52
N GLN A 56 8.20 -34.98 -13.66
CA GLN A 56 8.89 -35.96 -12.81
C GLN A 56 9.40 -37.16 -13.62
N ASP A 57 8.63 -37.61 -14.62
CA ASP A 57 9.10 -38.60 -15.60
C ASP A 57 10.24 -38.06 -16.49
N ALA A 58 10.41 -36.73 -16.56
CA ALA A 58 11.50 -36.05 -17.27
C ALA A 58 12.73 -35.71 -16.40
N GLY A 59 12.74 -36.10 -15.11
CA GLY A 59 13.90 -35.95 -14.22
C GLY A 59 14.16 -34.54 -13.70
N VAL A 60 13.14 -33.68 -13.67
CA VAL A 60 13.25 -32.31 -13.11
C VAL A 60 12.99 -32.34 -11.60
N ASP A 61 14.04 -32.28 -10.79
CA ASP A 61 13.95 -32.07 -9.33
C ASP A 61 13.64 -30.60 -9.02
N SER A 62 12.34 -30.25 -9.04
CA SER A 62 11.88 -28.96 -8.55
C SER A 62 11.80 -28.98 -7.02
N ASN A 63 12.93 -28.74 -6.35
CA ASN A 63 12.93 -28.29 -4.95
C ASN A 63 12.45 -26.84 -4.90
N LEU A 64 11.14 -26.63 -5.08
CA LEU A 64 10.42 -25.36 -4.93
C LEU A 64 9.64 -25.35 -3.61
N ASN A 65 10.23 -25.89 -2.54
CA ASN A 65 9.53 -26.15 -1.28
C ASN A 65 9.57 -25.01 -0.27
N ASP A 66 9.97 -23.78 -0.64
CA ASP A 66 10.00 -22.70 0.37
C ASP A 66 9.67 -21.31 -0.18
N PHE A 67 8.70 -21.25 -1.09
CA PHE A 67 8.07 -19.99 -1.49
C PHE A 67 7.03 -19.60 -0.42
N ASN A 68 7.48 -19.17 0.76
CA ASN A 68 6.60 -18.76 1.86
C ASN A 68 6.06 -17.32 1.63
N ILE A 69 5.25 -17.15 0.57
CA ILE A 69 4.52 -15.91 0.27
C ILE A 69 3.43 -15.63 1.31
N ALA A 70 2.96 -16.68 2.01
CA ALA A 70 1.71 -16.68 2.75
C ALA A 70 1.65 -15.62 3.85
N ASP A 71 2.80 -15.29 4.46
CA ASP A 71 2.88 -14.34 5.56
C ASP A 71 2.85 -12.87 5.08
N PHE A 72 3.54 -12.54 3.97
CA PHE A 72 3.43 -11.20 3.35
C PHE A 72 2.07 -10.93 2.78
N VAL A 73 1.62 -11.90 1.99
CA VAL A 73 0.29 -11.86 1.45
C VAL A 73 -0.68 -11.80 2.60
N GLY A 74 -0.45 -12.47 3.73
CA GLY A 74 -1.28 -12.31 4.92
C GLY A 74 -1.50 -10.87 5.34
N ASP A 75 -0.45 -10.18 5.76
CA ASP A 75 -0.60 -8.85 6.37
C ASP A 75 -0.99 -7.77 5.36
N ALA A 76 -0.36 -7.76 4.18
CA ALA A 76 -0.69 -6.79 3.13
C ALA A 76 -2.10 -7.00 2.59
N THR A 77 -2.55 -8.26 2.46
CA THR A 77 -3.89 -8.57 1.99
C THR A 77 -4.96 -8.23 3.00
N LEU A 78 -4.71 -8.47 4.29
CA LEU A 78 -5.63 -8.04 5.34
C LEU A 78 -5.84 -6.51 5.28
N ALA A 79 -4.76 -5.74 5.05
CA ALA A 79 -4.88 -4.30 4.85
C ALA A 79 -5.74 -3.94 3.63
N PHE A 80 -5.52 -4.57 2.47
CA PHE A 80 -6.35 -4.35 1.28
C PHE A 80 -7.83 -4.71 1.50
N ILE A 81 -8.12 -5.80 2.20
CA ILE A 81 -9.49 -6.21 2.52
C ILE A 81 -10.16 -5.20 3.46
N ILE A 82 -9.47 -4.78 4.53
CA ILE A 82 -10.00 -3.81 5.50
C ILE A 82 -10.27 -2.46 4.82
N LEU A 83 -9.31 -1.95 4.05
CA LEU A 83 -9.45 -0.70 3.32
C LEU A 83 -10.56 -0.79 2.26
N GLY A 84 -10.62 -1.89 1.52
CA GLY A 84 -11.65 -2.13 0.52
C GLY A 84 -13.05 -2.18 1.14
N ALA A 85 -13.22 -2.91 2.25
CA ALA A 85 -14.47 -2.96 3.00
C ALA A 85 -14.89 -1.57 3.51
N PHE A 86 -13.93 -0.81 4.05
CA PHE A 86 -14.17 0.55 4.53
C PHE A 86 -14.69 1.47 3.41
N PHE A 87 -13.99 1.56 2.28
CA PHE A 87 -14.42 2.39 1.15
C PHE A 87 -15.76 1.91 0.55
N PHE A 88 -15.98 0.59 0.51
CA PHE A 88 -17.25 0.04 0.05
C PHE A 88 -18.42 0.47 0.95
N VAL A 89 -18.28 0.32 2.28
CA VAL A 89 -19.30 0.73 3.26
C VAL A 89 -19.54 2.24 3.19
N LEU A 90 -18.49 3.06 3.12
CA LEU A 90 -18.63 4.51 2.96
C LEU A 90 -19.41 4.88 1.70
N GLY A 91 -19.06 4.26 0.57
CA GLY A 91 -19.75 4.49 -0.70
C GLY A 91 -21.22 4.09 -0.64
N ILE A 92 -21.58 2.96 -0.01
CA ILE A 92 -22.97 2.54 0.18
C ILE A 92 -23.73 3.51 1.09
N LEU A 93 -23.14 3.95 2.22
CA LEU A 93 -23.76 4.93 3.11
C LEU A 93 -24.05 6.26 2.40
N GLY A 94 -23.08 6.75 1.61
CA GLY A 94 -23.25 7.98 0.83
C GLY A 94 -24.29 7.83 -0.29
N CYS A 95 -24.24 6.73 -1.06
CA CYS A 95 -25.19 6.45 -2.14
C CYS A 95 -26.62 6.27 -1.61
N VAL A 96 -26.83 5.38 -0.65
CA VAL A 96 -28.17 5.09 -0.09
C VAL A 96 -28.70 6.30 0.68
N GLY A 97 -27.85 6.99 1.45
CA GLY A 97 -28.22 8.22 2.15
C GLY A 97 -28.71 9.32 1.19
N ALA A 98 -28.04 9.49 0.05
CA ALA A 98 -28.40 10.49 -0.96
C ALA A 98 -29.60 10.08 -1.84
N CYS A 99 -29.64 8.83 -2.32
CA CYS A 99 -30.70 8.28 -3.19
C CYS A 99 -32.01 8.08 -2.44
N CYS A 100 -31.96 7.35 -1.32
CA CYS A 100 -33.13 6.97 -0.54
C CYS A 100 -33.53 8.04 0.48
N GLN A 101 -32.80 9.16 0.54
CA GLN A 101 -33.07 10.30 1.42
C GLN A 101 -33.06 9.92 2.92
N VAL A 102 -32.35 8.85 3.30
CA VAL A 102 -32.26 8.35 4.68
C VAL A 102 -31.27 9.20 5.47
N LYS A 103 -31.81 10.09 6.32
CA LYS A 103 -31.03 11.05 7.13
C LYS A 103 -29.97 10.38 8.01
N CYS A 104 -30.33 9.27 8.69
CA CYS A 104 -29.43 8.58 9.60
C CYS A 104 -28.15 8.12 8.90
N MET A 105 -28.27 7.50 7.72
CA MET A 105 -27.11 7.06 6.92
C MET A 105 -26.24 8.24 6.46
N LEU A 106 -26.86 9.36 6.06
CA LEU A 106 -26.14 10.55 5.63
C LEU A 106 -25.40 11.23 6.79
N VAL A 107 -25.95 11.20 8.01
CA VAL A 107 -25.27 11.69 9.23
C VAL A 107 -24.09 10.80 9.58
N ILE A 108 -24.24 9.48 9.55
CA ILE A 108 -23.13 8.54 9.79
C ILE A 108 -22.03 8.75 8.75
N TYR A 109 -22.39 8.91 7.47
CA TYR A 109 -21.45 9.22 6.40
C TYR A 109 -20.65 10.50 6.67
N VAL A 110 -21.31 11.60 7.09
CA VAL A 110 -20.61 12.85 7.45
C VAL A 110 -19.68 12.66 8.64
N ILE A 111 -20.06 11.86 9.65
CA ILE A 111 -19.17 11.57 10.80
C ILE A 111 -17.88 10.88 10.30
N PHE A 112 -17.99 9.90 9.40
CA PHE A 112 -16.81 9.27 8.82
C PHE A 112 -15.94 10.25 8.00
N LEU A 113 -16.55 11.13 7.20
CA LEU A 113 -15.80 12.16 6.47
C LEU A 113 -15.07 13.12 7.41
N VAL A 114 -15.67 13.49 8.56
CA VAL A 114 -14.99 14.31 9.57
C VAL A 114 -13.80 13.55 10.18
N ILE A 115 -13.95 12.25 10.46
CA ILE A 115 -12.84 11.43 10.97
C ILE A 115 -11.70 11.37 9.94
N LEU A 116 -12.02 11.17 8.66
CA LEU A 116 -11.04 11.15 7.57
C LEU A 116 -10.31 12.48 7.45
N LEU A 117 -11.03 13.60 7.48
CA LEU A 117 -10.46 14.94 7.48
C LEU A 117 -9.46 15.15 8.63
N LEU A 118 -9.81 14.70 9.84
CA LEU A 118 -8.92 14.82 11.01
C LEU A 118 -7.66 13.97 10.86
N VAL A 119 -7.79 12.76 10.30
CA VAL A 119 -6.64 11.88 10.00
C VAL A 119 -5.76 12.51 8.93
N GLU A 120 -6.33 13.05 7.86
CA GLU A 120 -5.59 13.71 6.78
C GLU A 120 -4.81 14.94 7.29
N VAL A 121 -5.46 15.81 8.06
CA VAL A 121 -4.80 16.99 8.66
C VAL A 121 -3.67 16.57 9.60
N THR A 122 -3.90 15.52 10.41
CA THR A 122 -2.87 14.99 11.30
C THR A 122 -1.68 14.45 10.52
N PHE A 123 -1.93 13.71 9.44
CA PHE A 123 -0.88 13.16 8.58
C PHE A 123 -0.04 14.26 7.91
N ILE A 124 -0.69 15.32 7.39
CA ILE A 124 -0.01 16.49 6.83
C ILE A 124 0.87 17.16 7.90
N ILE A 125 0.36 17.36 9.12
CA ILE A 125 1.14 17.97 10.20
C ILE A 125 2.35 17.10 10.56
N LEU A 126 2.19 15.78 10.68
CA LEU A 126 3.29 14.87 11.01
C LEU A 126 4.41 14.92 9.97
N ILE A 127 4.07 14.90 8.68
CA ILE A 127 5.04 14.93 7.59
C ILE A 127 5.79 16.27 7.50
N PHE A 128 5.07 17.39 7.65
CA PHE A 128 5.65 18.71 7.37
C PHE A 128 6.19 19.43 8.62
N ALA A 129 5.57 19.26 9.78
CA ALA A 129 5.92 20.02 10.99
C ALA A 129 6.76 19.23 12.00
N VAL A 130 6.69 17.90 12.00
CA VAL A 130 7.30 17.06 13.06
C VAL A 130 8.30 16.04 12.48
N ARG A 131 9.12 16.46 11.50
CA ARG A 131 10.07 15.59 10.81
C ARG A 131 11.01 14.85 11.75
N SER A 132 11.62 15.54 12.72
CA SER A 132 12.61 14.93 13.63
C SER A 132 12.07 13.76 14.47
N GLU A 133 10.79 13.78 14.86
CA GLU A 133 10.18 12.67 15.60
C GLU A 133 9.83 11.52 14.63
N VAL A 134 9.30 11.87 13.46
CA VAL A 134 8.97 10.92 12.38
C VAL A 134 10.21 10.15 11.92
N ASP A 135 11.35 10.83 11.78
CA ASP A 135 12.66 10.20 11.51
C ASP A 135 12.93 9.06 12.46
N SER A 136 12.78 9.28 13.77
CA SER A 136 13.06 8.26 14.78
C SER A 136 12.05 7.10 14.74
N TRP A 137 10.77 7.42 14.49
CA TRP A 137 9.68 6.45 14.44
C TRP A 137 9.71 5.59 13.18
N ILE A 138 10.28 6.08 12.08
CA ILE A 138 10.41 5.34 10.82
C ILE A 138 11.74 4.58 10.78
N LYS A 139 12.86 5.25 11.10
CA LYS A 139 14.20 4.64 10.98
C LYS A 139 14.34 3.40 11.85
N LYS A 140 13.82 3.43 13.09
CA LYS A 140 14.02 2.32 14.04
C LYS A 140 13.30 1.02 13.63
N PRO A 141 11.99 1.02 13.29
CA PRO A 141 11.33 -0.15 12.75
C PRO A 141 11.95 -0.62 11.44
N PHE A 142 12.32 0.30 10.54
CA PHE A 142 12.95 -0.08 9.27
C PHE A 142 14.31 -0.76 9.50
N LYS A 143 15.16 -0.22 10.38
CA LYS A 143 16.42 -0.87 10.75
C LYS A 143 16.17 -2.23 11.39
N THR A 144 15.17 -2.34 12.26
CA THR A 144 14.80 -3.61 12.89
C THR A 144 14.37 -4.64 11.85
N ALA A 145 13.60 -4.23 10.84
CA ALA A 145 13.16 -5.08 9.74
C ALA A 145 14.36 -5.59 8.91
N ILE A 146 15.31 -4.71 8.57
CA ILE A 146 16.58 -5.11 7.93
C ILE A 146 17.35 -6.10 8.80
N GLN A 147 17.45 -5.83 10.09
CA GLN A 147 18.30 -6.59 11.00
C GLN A 147 17.77 -7.98 11.32
N LYS A 148 16.44 -8.13 11.42
CA LYS A 148 15.81 -9.34 11.94
C LYS A 148 15.03 -10.13 10.92
N GLU A 149 14.60 -9.51 9.82
CA GLU A 149 13.56 -10.08 8.96
C GLU A 149 13.95 -10.08 7.48
N TYR A 150 14.87 -9.20 7.05
CA TYR A 150 15.34 -9.16 5.67
C TYR A 150 16.16 -10.41 5.31
N LYS A 151 15.63 -11.17 4.35
CA LYS A 151 16.21 -12.43 3.84
C LYS A 151 16.83 -12.29 2.45
N GLY A 152 16.64 -11.14 1.79
CA GLY A 152 17.34 -10.80 0.53
C GLY A 152 16.44 -10.58 -0.71
N ILE A 153 17.05 -10.43 -1.90
CA ILE A 153 16.43 -10.27 -3.23
C ILE A 153 15.50 -11.42 -3.69
N ASN A 154 15.83 -12.67 -3.40
CA ASN A 154 15.10 -13.87 -3.81
C ASN A 154 14.02 -14.27 -2.80
N ALA A 155 13.99 -13.62 -1.64
CA ALA A 155 13.00 -13.89 -0.62
C ALA A 155 11.63 -13.34 -0.99
N THR A 156 10.59 -14.11 -0.65
CA THR A 156 9.19 -13.80 -0.96
C THR A 156 8.44 -13.15 0.20
N ASP A 157 9.11 -12.96 1.33
CA ASP A 157 8.51 -12.31 2.49
C ASP A 157 8.33 -10.81 2.25
N SER A 158 7.46 -10.22 3.06
CA SER A 158 6.93 -8.88 2.90
C SER A 158 8.00 -7.83 3.00
N ILE A 159 8.83 -8.03 4.00
CA ILE A 159 9.85 -7.11 4.41
C ILE A 159 10.96 -7.14 3.38
N SER A 160 11.38 -8.32 2.93
CA SER A 160 12.33 -8.45 1.84
C SER A 160 11.83 -7.78 0.56
N ILE A 161 10.61 -8.04 0.11
CA ILE A 161 10.05 -7.41 -1.09
C ILE A 161 9.96 -5.89 -0.94
N ALA A 162 9.46 -5.39 0.19
CA ALA A 162 9.32 -3.96 0.43
C ALA A 162 10.69 -3.26 0.48
N ILE A 163 11.68 -3.85 1.16
CA ILE A 163 13.04 -3.32 1.23
C ILE A 163 13.68 -3.32 -0.16
N ASN A 164 13.54 -4.42 -0.92
CA ASN A 164 14.07 -4.51 -2.27
C ASN A 164 13.43 -3.47 -3.20
N PHE A 165 12.11 -3.30 -3.14
CA PHE A 165 11.38 -2.30 -3.91
C PHE A 165 11.88 -0.89 -3.59
N VAL A 166 11.97 -0.54 -2.30
CA VAL A 166 12.47 0.77 -1.87
C VAL A 166 13.91 0.99 -2.34
N SER A 167 14.79 0.00 -2.19
CA SER A 167 16.19 0.09 -2.62
C SER A 167 16.32 0.33 -4.12
N VAL A 168 15.50 -0.33 -4.95
CA VAL A 168 15.52 -0.17 -6.40
C VAL A 168 14.90 1.16 -6.83
N GLU A 169 13.72 1.47 -6.30
CA GLU A 169 12.95 2.67 -6.70
C GLU A 169 13.70 3.95 -6.33
N PHE A 170 14.23 4.01 -5.11
CA PHE A 170 14.93 5.19 -4.59
C PHE A 170 16.46 5.10 -4.74
N LYS A 171 16.99 4.04 -5.37
CA LYS A 171 18.42 3.86 -5.66
C LYS A 171 19.29 4.05 -4.42
N CYS A 172 18.98 3.28 -3.39
CA CYS A 172 19.53 3.43 -2.04
C CYS A 172 19.84 2.07 -1.41
N CYS A 173 20.68 2.05 -0.38
CA CYS A 173 21.07 0.85 0.34
C CYS A 173 20.99 1.05 1.85
N GLY A 174 20.17 0.25 2.53
CA GLY A 174 19.96 0.33 3.97
C GLY A 174 19.06 1.51 4.38
N VAL A 175 18.89 1.73 5.67
CA VAL A 175 18.05 2.85 6.15
C VAL A 175 18.84 4.14 6.08
N GLU A 176 20.03 4.15 6.67
CA GLU A 176 20.97 5.27 6.64
C GLU A 176 22.16 5.00 5.72
N ASN A 177 22.59 3.74 5.62
CA ASN A 177 23.59 3.27 4.67
C ASN A 177 23.67 1.73 4.72
N SER A 178 24.53 1.15 3.88
CA SER A 178 24.70 -0.30 3.81
C SER A 178 25.18 -0.95 5.11
N GLY A 179 25.77 -0.18 6.03
CA GLY A 179 26.20 -0.68 7.33
C GLY A 179 25.06 -1.22 8.19
N ASP A 180 23.81 -0.83 7.92
CA ASP A 180 22.63 -1.37 8.61
C ASP A 180 22.46 -2.89 8.39
N PHE A 181 23.03 -3.47 7.33
CA PHE A 181 23.00 -4.91 7.04
C PHE A 181 24.04 -5.72 7.82
N ASN A 182 25.07 -5.09 8.42
CA ASN A 182 26.16 -5.78 9.10
C ASN A 182 25.68 -6.65 10.27
N SER A 183 24.62 -6.22 10.94
CA SER A 183 24.01 -6.92 12.08
C SER A 183 23.03 -8.03 11.68
N SER A 184 22.75 -8.21 10.39
CA SER A 184 21.89 -9.27 9.86
C SER A 184 22.71 -10.35 9.17
N THR A 185 22.29 -11.60 9.32
CA THR A 185 22.90 -12.76 8.63
C THR A 185 21.93 -13.47 7.68
N LEU A 186 20.63 -13.19 7.77
CA LEU A 186 19.60 -13.93 7.03
C LEU A 186 19.76 -13.79 5.50
N TRP A 187 20.14 -12.60 5.03
CA TRP A 187 20.32 -12.30 3.61
C TRP A 187 21.63 -12.82 3.00
N ARG A 188 22.61 -13.24 3.81
CA ARG A 188 23.96 -13.59 3.32
C ARG A 188 24.00 -14.91 2.54
N HIS A 189 22.97 -15.73 2.64
CA HIS A 189 22.88 -17.03 1.94
C HIS A 189 22.39 -16.92 0.50
N GLU A 190 22.15 -15.70 0.03
CA GLU A 190 21.40 -15.48 -1.20
C GLU A 190 22.26 -15.46 -2.47
N THR A 191 23.55 -15.25 -2.31
CA THR A 191 24.50 -15.23 -3.41
C THR A 191 25.45 -16.42 -3.24
N ASN A 192 25.86 -17.08 -4.32
CA ASN A 192 26.93 -18.10 -4.32
C ASN A 192 28.32 -17.49 -4.03
N VAL A 193 28.35 -16.34 -3.37
CA VAL A 193 29.49 -15.45 -3.21
C VAL A 193 29.94 -15.57 -1.76
N ALA A 194 31.21 -15.93 -1.56
CA ALA A 194 31.78 -16.02 -0.23
C ALA A 194 31.89 -14.62 0.40
N ASN A 195 31.47 -14.48 1.66
CA ASN A 195 31.57 -13.26 2.48
C ASN A 195 30.96 -12.00 1.82
N PRO A 196 29.66 -11.99 1.52
CA PRO A 196 29.00 -10.80 0.98
C PRO A 196 28.99 -9.67 2.03
N VAL A 197 29.36 -8.46 1.62
CA VAL A 197 29.41 -7.25 2.46
C VAL A 197 28.07 -6.50 2.41
N ILE A 198 27.43 -6.46 1.24
CA ILE A 198 26.11 -5.86 1.03
C ILE A 198 25.18 -6.80 0.24
N PRO A 199 23.85 -6.66 0.36
CA PRO A 199 22.92 -7.41 -0.48
C PRO A 199 23.06 -7.02 -1.96
N ALA A 200 22.81 -7.96 -2.87
CA ALA A 200 22.91 -7.74 -4.31
C ALA A 200 21.99 -6.62 -4.82
N ILE A 201 20.85 -6.38 -4.16
CA ILE A 201 19.92 -5.29 -4.51
C ILE A 201 20.53 -3.90 -4.40
N CYS A 202 21.58 -3.74 -3.59
CA CYS A 202 22.29 -2.47 -3.42
C CYS A 202 23.29 -2.18 -4.54
N CYS A 203 23.52 -3.12 -5.46
CA CYS A 203 24.44 -2.99 -6.57
C CYS A 203 23.78 -2.29 -7.77
N LYS A 204 24.58 -1.53 -8.53
CA LYS A 204 24.16 -0.81 -9.74
C LYS A 204 24.20 -1.68 -11.00
N ASN A 205 25.01 -2.73 -10.98
CA ASN A 205 25.42 -3.47 -12.17
C ASN A 205 24.47 -4.62 -12.51
N LYS A 206 24.48 -5.08 -13.77
CA LYS A 206 23.49 -6.02 -14.32
C LYS A 206 24.04 -7.39 -14.69
N THR A 207 25.36 -7.57 -14.80
CA THR A 207 25.93 -8.88 -15.10
C THR A 207 26.31 -9.63 -13.83
N GLU A 208 26.26 -10.97 -13.86
CA GLU A 208 26.57 -11.81 -12.69
C GLU A 208 27.98 -11.57 -12.14
N SER A 209 28.96 -11.38 -13.01
CA SER A 209 30.35 -11.12 -12.61
C SER A 209 30.49 -9.78 -11.89
N GLU A 210 29.78 -8.75 -12.33
CA GLU A 210 29.83 -7.42 -11.71
C GLU A 210 29.05 -7.37 -10.39
N ILE A 211 27.95 -8.12 -10.29
CA ILE A 211 27.19 -8.26 -9.04
C ILE A 211 28.05 -8.98 -7.99
N SER A 212 28.76 -10.04 -8.38
CA SER A 212 29.66 -10.75 -7.46
C SER A 212 30.77 -9.84 -6.91
N ASP A 213 31.38 -9.01 -7.77
CA ASP A 213 32.40 -8.06 -7.34
C ASP A 213 31.82 -6.97 -6.44
N CYS A 214 30.68 -6.37 -6.82
CA CYS A 214 30.02 -5.34 -6.00
C CYS A 214 29.61 -5.84 -4.60
N VAL A 215 29.07 -7.05 -4.52
CA VAL A 215 28.63 -7.64 -3.24
C VAL A 215 29.80 -7.85 -2.27
N GLN A 216 31.00 -8.16 -2.78
CA GLN A 216 32.22 -8.34 -1.95
C GLN A 216 33.00 -7.03 -1.74
N ASN A 217 33.11 -6.22 -2.79
CA ASN A 217 33.93 -5.01 -2.87
C ASN A 217 33.07 -3.81 -3.30
N PRO A 218 32.10 -3.37 -2.46
CA PRO A 218 31.22 -2.27 -2.84
C PRO A 218 31.97 -0.94 -2.81
N ASP A 219 31.84 -0.18 -3.89
CA ASP A 219 32.34 1.19 -4.05
C ASP A 219 31.22 2.13 -4.54
N ASP A 220 31.56 3.41 -4.66
CA ASP A 220 30.58 4.44 -5.01
C ASP A 220 30.17 4.40 -6.49
N ASN A 221 30.93 3.71 -7.34
CA ASN A 221 30.64 3.54 -8.76
C ASN A 221 29.75 2.31 -9.02
N ASN A 222 29.97 1.21 -8.28
CA ASN A 222 29.27 -0.07 -8.48
C ASN A 222 28.09 -0.29 -7.53
N SER A 223 27.92 0.54 -6.48
CA SER A 223 26.87 0.36 -5.47
C SER A 223 26.24 1.68 -5.00
N TYR A 224 25.13 1.55 -4.26
CA TYR A 224 24.46 2.65 -3.55
C TYR A 224 24.82 2.67 -2.05
N LYS A 225 25.96 2.11 -1.66
CA LYS A 225 26.29 1.82 -0.24
C LYS A 225 26.20 3.01 0.72
N ASN A 226 26.49 4.23 0.25
CA ASN A 226 26.48 5.44 1.08
C ASN A 226 25.13 6.17 1.07
N GLN A 227 24.20 5.80 0.17
CA GLN A 227 22.91 6.46 0.05
C GLN A 227 21.87 5.70 0.89
N GLY A 228 21.50 6.25 2.04
CA GLY A 228 20.42 5.70 2.87
C GLY A 228 19.05 5.86 2.22
N CYS A 229 18.20 4.85 2.34
CA CYS A 229 16.85 4.90 1.79
C CYS A 229 15.95 5.92 2.49
N TYR A 230 16.18 6.20 3.77
CA TYR A 230 15.43 7.24 4.48
C TYR A 230 15.62 8.61 3.84
N GLU A 231 16.89 9.01 3.64
CA GLU A 231 17.24 10.29 3.03
C GLU A 231 16.82 10.35 1.55
N ALA A 232 16.96 9.24 0.81
CA ALA A 232 16.51 9.17 -0.58
C ALA A 232 14.99 9.40 -0.71
N ILE A 233 14.20 8.80 0.18
CA ILE A 233 12.74 9.02 0.24
C ILE A 233 12.44 10.46 0.63
N GLU A 234 13.14 11.02 1.64
CA GLU A 234 12.93 12.41 2.06
C GLU A 234 13.24 13.41 0.95
N SER A 235 14.32 13.19 0.19
CA SER A 235 14.67 13.99 -0.98
C SER A 235 13.56 13.89 -2.01
N TRP A 236 13.09 12.69 -2.33
CA TRP A 236 12.00 12.50 -3.28
C TRP A 236 10.71 13.19 -2.85
N LEU A 237 10.35 13.13 -1.57
CA LEU A 237 9.19 13.84 -1.00
C LEU A 237 9.33 15.35 -1.16
N THR A 238 10.53 15.88 -0.94
CA THR A 238 10.81 17.33 -1.04
C THR A 238 10.81 17.80 -2.50
N ASP A 239 11.36 16.99 -3.40
CA ASP A 239 11.39 17.27 -4.84
C ASP A 239 9.97 17.23 -5.45
N ASN A 240 9.11 16.35 -4.94
CA ASN A 240 7.73 16.18 -5.40
C ASN A 240 6.67 16.85 -4.51
N GLN A 241 7.09 17.71 -3.57
CA GLN A 241 6.19 18.28 -2.56
C GLN A 241 5.00 19.04 -3.17
N ASN A 242 5.19 19.71 -4.30
CA ASN A 242 4.13 20.45 -4.98
C ASN A 242 3.01 19.53 -5.49
N VAL A 243 3.37 18.34 -5.99
CA VAL A 243 2.40 17.33 -6.44
C VAL A 243 1.63 16.79 -5.24
N MET A 244 2.32 16.48 -4.14
CA MET A 244 1.69 15.98 -2.92
C MET A 244 0.72 17.00 -2.31
N ILE A 245 1.12 18.27 -2.20
CA ILE A 245 0.26 19.35 -1.73
C ILE A 245 -0.96 19.50 -2.66
N GLY A 246 -0.76 19.40 -3.98
CA GLY A 246 -1.85 19.43 -4.95
C GLY A 246 -2.86 18.29 -4.75
N VAL A 247 -2.38 17.06 -4.56
CA VAL A 247 -3.23 15.89 -4.30
C VAL A 247 -3.98 16.05 -2.97
N GLY A 248 -3.30 16.42 -1.88
CA GLY A 248 -3.94 16.64 -0.58
C GLY A 248 -4.98 17.76 -0.63
N ALA A 249 -4.67 18.88 -1.28
CA ALA A 249 -5.65 19.97 -1.46
C ALA A 249 -6.88 19.51 -2.25
N ALA A 250 -6.71 18.66 -3.26
CA ALA A 250 -7.82 18.11 -4.03
C ALA A 250 -8.69 17.14 -3.19
N VAL A 251 -8.06 16.28 -2.39
CA VAL A 251 -8.77 15.36 -1.47
C VAL A 251 -9.57 16.17 -0.44
N LEU A 252 -8.93 17.12 0.26
CA LEU A 252 -9.61 18.03 1.19
C LEU A 252 -10.79 18.76 0.55
N ALA A 253 -10.62 19.28 -0.66
CA ALA A 253 -11.69 19.98 -1.37
C ALA A 253 -12.88 19.05 -1.68
N VAL A 254 -12.62 17.82 -2.13
CA VAL A 254 -13.67 16.82 -2.39
C VAL A 254 -14.39 16.45 -1.11
N GLU A 255 -13.68 16.17 -0.01
CA GLU A 255 -14.29 15.84 1.28
C GLU A 255 -15.19 16.96 1.80
N LEU A 256 -14.73 18.22 1.73
CA LEU A 256 -15.53 19.39 2.10
C LEU A 256 -16.79 19.52 1.25
N LEU A 257 -16.69 19.32 -0.07
CA LEU A 257 -17.86 19.33 -0.96
C LEU A 257 -18.85 18.21 -0.63
N LEU A 258 -18.36 17.00 -0.36
CA LEU A 258 -19.19 15.87 0.05
C LEU A 258 -19.92 16.15 1.37
N MET A 259 -19.25 16.75 2.35
CA MET A 259 -19.87 17.17 3.61
C MET A 259 -20.93 18.25 3.40
N ILE A 260 -20.61 19.32 2.65
CA ILE A 260 -21.53 20.43 2.38
C ILE A 260 -22.79 19.93 1.66
N PHE A 261 -22.63 19.13 0.61
CA PHE A 261 -23.76 18.58 -0.13
C PHE A 261 -24.58 17.61 0.72
N SER A 262 -23.94 16.79 1.56
CA SER A 262 -24.63 15.91 2.50
C SER A 262 -25.51 16.71 3.46
N LEU A 263 -24.98 17.81 4.02
CA LEU A 263 -25.73 18.71 4.91
C LEU A 263 -26.90 19.42 4.19
N ILE A 264 -26.71 19.83 2.93
CA ILE A 264 -27.78 20.43 2.11
C ILE A 264 -28.92 19.42 1.89
N VAL A 265 -28.60 18.17 1.55
CA VAL A 265 -29.59 17.10 1.37
C VAL A 265 -30.30 16.79 2.69
N CYS A 266 -29.56 16.64 3.81
CA CYS A 266 -30.12 16.45 5.15
C CYS A 266 -31.11 17.56 5.54
N LYS A 267 -30.71 18.84 5.38
CA LYS A 267 -31.58 19.98 5.72
C LYS A 267 -32.83 20.04 4.85
N THR A 268 -32.70 19.71 3.57
CA THR A 268 -33.84 19.73 2.64
C THR A 268 -34.82 18.61 2.96
N ASN A 269 -34.34 17.42 3.33
CA ASN A 269 -35.21 16.33 3.76
C ASN A 269 -35.88 16.63 5.10
N ARG A 270 -35.22 17.34 6.02
CA ARG A 270 -35.86 17.78 7.28
C ARG A 270 -37.06 18.68 7.04
N LYS A 271 -36.90 19.69 6.19
CA LYS A 271 -38.02 20.58 5.86
C LYS A 271 -39.20 19.83 5.27
N LYS A 272 -38.96 18.81 4.44
CA LYS A 272 -40.04 18.01 3.84
C LYS A 272 -40.83 17.26 4.92
N ASP A 273 -40.15 16.55 5.82
CA ASP A 273 -40.83 15.83 6.90
C ASP A 273 -41.63 16.79 7.81
N ASP A 274 -41.08 17.97 8.12
CA ASP A 274 -41.79 19.00 8.89
C ASP A 274 -43.06 19.50 8.15
N TYR A 275 -43.09 19.53 6.80
CA TYR A 275 -44.28 19.91 6.02
C TYR A 275 -45.31 18.78 5.91
N ASP A 276 -44.86 17.53 5.82
CA ASP A 276 -45.75 16.36 5.67
C ASP A 276 -46.47 16.02 7.01
N GLU A 277 -46.04 16.62 8.14
CA GLU A 277 -46.62 16.46 9.47
C GLU A 277 -47.74 17.49 9.80
N TYR A 278 -47.96 18.50 8.93
CA TYR A 278 -49.05 19.49 9.03
C TYR A 278 -50.15 19.27 7.99
#